data_AF-A0A7S3WIW3-F1
#
_entry.id   AF-A0A7S3WIW3-F1
#
_cell.length_a   1.000
_cell.length_b   1.000
_cell.length_c   1.000
_cell.angle_alpha   90.00
_cell.angle_beta   90.00
_cell.angle_gamma   90.00
#
_symmetry.space_group_name_H-M   'P 1'
#
loop_
_entity.id
_entity.type
_entity.pdbx_description
1 polymer ?
#
loop_
_entity_poly.entity_id
_entity_poly.type
_entity_poly.pdbx_seq_one_letter_code
_entity_poly.pdbx_strand_id
1 'polypeptide(L)'
;TTESKQQAMSFMEQRADPNLVDKNGSHVLIHAAEKADDVFIKWLIDSRADPSIHNKELDCAAFRAARVRNLDVLEVLLLPGKNTELVDGAQEQRSELSRKLVRDMGYLT
;
A
#
# COMPACT_ATOMS: atom_id res chain seq x y z
N THR A 1 10.06 -6.71 -37.47
CA THR A 1 10.19 -7.63 -36.33
C THR A 1 9.30 -7.15 -35.20
N THR A 2 8.22 -7.87 -34.94
CA THR A 2 7.25 -7.60 -33.87
C THR A 2 7.94 -7.52 -32.49
N GLU A 3 9.04 -8.27 -32.33
CA GLU A 3 9.94 -8.22 -31.17
C GLU A 3 10.49 -6.82 -30.90
N SER A 4 10.93 -6.08 -31.91
CA SER A 4 11.49 -4.72 -31.71
C SER A 4 10.43 -3.75 -31.21
N LYS A 5 9.16 -3.96 -31.59
CA LYS A 5 8.02 -3.15 -31.15
C LYS A 5 7.57 -3.54 -29.74
N GLN A 6 7.55 -4.84 -29.42
CA GLN A 6 7.28 -5.33 -28.05
C GLN A 6 8.37 -4.93 -27.06
N GLN A 7 9.63 -4.94 -27.48
CA GLN A 7 10.76 -4.56 -26.64
C GLN A 7 10.83 -3.05 -26.41
N ALA A 8 10.44 -2.24 -27.41
CA ALA A 8 10.25 -0.80 -27.25
C ALA A 8 9.06 -0.48 -26.31
N MET A 9 7.95 -1.19 -26.43
CA MET A 9 6.79 -1.04 -25.53
C MET A 9 7.15 -1.44 -24.09
N SER A 10 7.84 -2.57 -23.90
CA SER A 10 8.32 -3.01 -22.58
C SER A 10 9.29 -2.01 -21.93
N PHE A 11 10.10 -1.29 -22.71
CA PHE A 11 11.00 -0.25 -22.19
C PHE A 11 10.26 1.04 -21.80
N MET A 12 9.13 1.35 -22.44
CA MET A 12 8.33 2.53 -22.13
C MET A 12 7.47 2.35 -20.87
N GLU A 13 7.10 1.13 -20.52
CA GLU A 13 6.23 0.84 -19.37
C GLU A 13 6.97 0.79 -18.00
N GLN A 14 8.31 0.72 -17.97
CA GLN A 14 9.06 0.35 -16.76
C GLN A 14 10.09 1.38 -16.26
N ARG A 15 9.70 2.57 -15.82
CA ARG A 15 10.70 3.50 -15.22
C ARG A 15 10.35 4.25 -13.95
N ALA A 16 9.10 4.22 -13.50
CA ALA A 16 8.78 4.79 -12.18
C ALA A 16 8.91 3.68 -11.13
N ASP A 17 9.97 3.70 -10.34
CA ASP A 17 10.06 2.88 -9.14
C ASP A 17 9.12 3.48 -8.07
N PRO A 18 8.01 2.81 -7.70
CA PRO A 18 7.06 3.35 -6.74
C PRO A 18 7.59 3.36 -5.31
N ASN A 19 8.75 2.74 -5.06
CA ASN A 19 9.38 2.69 -3.74
C ASN A 19 10.41 3.81 -3.54
N LEU A 20 10.56 4.70 -4.52
CA LEU A 20 11.42 5.86 -4.37
C LEU A 20 10.93 6.75 -3.23
N VAL A 21 11.86 7.13 -2.36
CA VAL A 21 11.61 8.02 -1.22
C VAL A 21 12.11 9.43 -1.51
N ASP A 22 11.42 10.43 -0.97
CA ASP A 22 11.84 11.82 -0.98
C ASP A 22 12.91 12.11 0.11
N LYS A 23 13.26 13.39 0.29
CA LYS A 23 14.25 13.83 1.30
C LYS A 23 13.83 13.53 2.75
N ASN A 24 12.54 13.38 3.00
CA ASN A 24 11.96 13.06 4.30
C ASN A 24 11.88 11.54 4.52
N GLY A 25 12.21 10.74 3.51
CA GLY A 25 12.01 9.29 3.53
C GLY A 25 10.59 8.88 3.15
N SER A 26 9.76 9.83 2.68
CA SER A 26 8.38 9.54 2.29
C SER A 26 8.34 9.02 0.87
N HIS A 27 7.67 7.88 0.65
CA HIS A 27 7.39 7.36 -0.68
C HIS A 27 5.95 7.64 -1.12
N VAL A 28 5.63 7.30 -2.37
CA VAL A 28 4.37 7.68 -3.04
C VAL A 28 3.10 7.20 -2.31
N LEU A 29 3.11 6.04 -1.63
CA LEU A 29 1.91 5.55 -0.93
C LEU A 29 1.57 6.40 0.31
N ILE A 30 2.55 7.00 0.98
CA ILE A 30 2.30 7.88 2.14
C ILE A 30 1.48 9.11 1.70
N HIS A 31 1.86 9.71 0.57
CA HIS A 31 1.14 10.85 0.00
C HIS A 31 -0.22 10.46 -0.58
N ALA A 32 -0.32 9.28 -1.19
CA ALA A 32 -1.60 8.77 -1.71
C ALA A 32 -2.60 8.51 -0.57
N ALA A 33 -2.13 7.93 0.55
CA ALA A 33 -2.95 7.67 1.73
C ALA A 33 -3.45 8.95 2.39
N GLU A 34 -2.66 10.03 2.40
CA GLU A 34 -3.08 11.35 2.88
C GLU A 34 -4.21 11.94 2.04
N LYS A 35 -4.22 11.68 0.73
CA LYS A 35 -5.27 12.15 -0.19
C LYS A 35 -6.50 11.24 -0.22
N ALA A 36 -6.49 10.11 0.48
CA ALA A 36 -7.57 9.12 0.50
C ALA A 36 -7.95 8.59 -0.91
N ASP A 37 -6.99 8.54 -1.84
CA ASP A 37 -7.21 8.07 -3.22
C ASP A 37 -7.05 6.54 -3.31
N ASP A 38 -8.14 5.81 -3.13
CA ASP A 38 -8.13 4.35 -3.06
C ASP A 38 -7.79 3.69 -4.41
N VAL A 39 -8.24 4.28 -5.52
CA VAL A 39 -7.95 3.80 -6.88
C VAL A 39 -6.46 3.93 -7.17
N PHE A 40 -5.87 5.06 -6.83
CA PHE A 40 -4.44 5.29 -7.04
C PHE A 40 -3.58 4.38 -6.14
N ILE A 41 -4.01 4.12 -4.91
CA ILE A 41 -3.31 3.20 -4.00
C ILE A 41 -3.33 1.77 -4.52
N LYS A 42 -4.49 1.29 -5.00
CA LYS A 42 -4.58 -0.05 -5.62
C LYS A 42 -3.64 -0.15 -6.82
N TRP A 43 -3.63 0.86 -7.70
CA TRP A 43 -2.73 0.90 -8.85
C TRP A 43 -1.24 0.89 -8.47
N LEU A 44 -0.86 1.59 -7.39
CA LEU A 44 0.50 1.59 -6.87
C LEU A 44 0.90 0.21 -6.31
N ILE A 45 0.03 -0.44 -5.54
CA ILE A 45 0.27 -1.79 -5.01
C ILE A 45 0.41 -2.80 -6.17
N ASP A 46 -0.45 -2.71 -7.18
CA ASP A 46 -0.36 -3.53 -8.41
C ASP A 46 0.96 -3.28 -9.17
N SER A 47 1.48 -2.05 -9.08
CA SER A 47 2.79 -1.64 -9.61
C SER A 47 3.97 -2.04 -8.72
N ARG A 48 3.76 -2.89 -7.70
CA ARG A 48 4.77 -3.37 -6.73
C ARG A 48 5.29 -2.30 -5.76
N ALA A 49 4.45 -1.33 -5.40
CA ALA A 49 4.73 -0.45 -4.28
C ALA A 49 4.70 -1.24 -2.96
N ASP A 50 5.70 -1.03 -2.11
CA ASP A 50 5.82 -1.66 -0.80
C ASP A 50 5.16 -0.75 0.26
N PRO A 51 4.02 -1.17 0.85
CA PRO A 51 3.32 -0.37 1.87
C PRO A 51 4.02 -0.36 3.23
N SER A 52 5.07 -1.16 3.43
CA SER A 52 5.83 -1.23 4.68
C SER A 52 6.85 -0.10 4.83
N ILE A 53 7.17 0.60 3.73
CA ILE A 53 8.11 1.72 3.74
C ILE A 53 7.53 2.85 4.61
N HIS A 54 8.36 3.32 5.54
CA HIS A 54 8.03 4.43 6.41
C HIS A 54 9.09 5.52 6.29
N ASN A 55 8.68 6.76 6.57
CA ASN A 55 9.57 7.90 6.55
C ASN A 55 10.42 7.97 7.85
N LYS A 56 11.23 9.04 7.96
CA LYS A 56 12.10 9.27 9.13
C LYS A 56 11.35 9.49 10.44
N GLU A 57 10.07 9.84 10.38
CA GLU A 57 9.19 10.00 11.54
C GLU A 57 8.43 8.70 11.88
N LEU A 58 8.82 7.56 11.28
CA LEU A 58 8.13 6.26 11.36
C LEU A 58 6.69 6.31 10.81
N ASP A 59 6.40 7.30 10.00
CA ASP A 59 5.09 7.46 9.38
C ASP A 59 5.02 6.60 8.11
N CYS A 60 3.97 5.79 8.00
CA CYS A 60 3.73 4.89 6.87
C CYS A 60 2.35 5.16 6.27
N ALA A 61 2.11 4.61 5.07
CA ALA A 61 0.83 4.80 4.37
C ALA A 61 -0.37 4.37 5.25
N ALA A 62 -0.22 3.28 6.02
CA ALA A 62 -1.26 2.80 6.93
C ALA A 62 -1.55 3.79 8.08
N PHE A 63 -0.53 4.43 8.66
CA PHE A 63 -0.73 5.45 9.68
C PHE A 63 -1.48 6.67 9.14
N ARG A 64 -1.13 7.12 7.93
CA ARG A 64 -1.86 8.21 7.26
C ARG A 64 -3.31 7.82 7.01
N ALA A 65 -3.56 6.65 6.44
CA ALA A 65 -4.92 6.14 6.19
C ALA A 65 -5.76 6.06 7.48
N ALA A 66 -5.16 5.61 8.59
CA ALA A 66 -5.81 5.58 9.89
C ALA A 66 -6.17 6.99 10.40
N ARG A 67 -5.28 7.97 10.21
CA ARG A 67 -5.51 9.38 10.61
C ARG A 67 -6.67 10.03 9.85
N VAL A 68 -6.80 9.76 8.55
CA VAL A 68 -7.96 10.22 7.75
C VAL A 68 -9.20 9.33 7.92
N ARG A 69 -9.13 8.29 8.76
CA ARG A 69 -10.21 7.33 9.04
C ARG A 69 -10.72 6.61 7.77
N ASN A 70 -9.83 6.40 6.81
CA ASN A 70 -10.14 5.68 5.57
C ASN A 70 -9.84 4.19 5.76
N LEU A 71 -10.88 3.43 6.13
CA LEU A 71 -10.78 1.99 6.40
C LEU A 71 -10.48 1.18 5.14
N ASP A 72 -11.03 1.57 3.99
CA ASP A 72 -10.84 0.83 2.74
C ASP A 72 -9.38 0.87 2.28
N VAL A 73 -8.76 2.05 2.34
CA VAL A 73 -7.34 2.22 2.06
C VAL A 73 -6.48 1.49 3.09
N LEU A 74 -6.87 1.57 4.37
CA LEU A 74 -6.15 0.87 5.44
C LEU A 74 -6.18 -0.66 5.22
N GLU A 75 -7.31 -1.22 4.79
CA GLU A 75 -7.42 -2.64 4.45
C GLU A 75 -6.50 -3.03 3.29
N VAL A 76 -6.47 -2.25 2.21
CA VAL A 76 -5.60 -2.51 1.05
C VAL A 76 -4.12 -2.49 1.44
N LEU A 77 -3.70 -1.52 2.26
CA LEU A 77 -2.30 -1.34 2.65
C LEU A 77 -1.81 -2.40 3.64
N LEU A 78 -2.68 -2.86 4.54
CA LEU A 78 -2.33 -3.85 5.56
C LEU A 78 -2.46 -5.29 5.05
N LEU A 79 -3.27 -5.52 4.01
CA LEU A 79 -3.54 -6.84 3.46
C LEU A 79 -3.25 -6.86 1.94
N PRO A 80 -2.01 -6.57 1.52
CA PRO A 80 -1.62 -6.65 0.12
C PRO A 80 -1.73 -8.12 -0.34
N GLY A 81 -2.85 -8.46 -0.98
CA GLY A 81 -3.14 -9.83 -1.45
C GLY A 81 -4.52 -10.38 -1.10
N LYS A 82 -5.33 -9.70 -0.25
CA LYS A 82 -6.66 -10.19 0.15
C LYS A 82 -7.81 -9.79 -0.80
N ASN A 83 -7.47 -9.27 -1.99
CA ASN A 83 -8.46 -8.87 -3.01
C ASN A 83 -9.23 -10.04 -3.65
N THR A 84 -8.97 -11.30 -3.25
CA THR A 84 -9.54 -12.47 -3.93
C THR A 84 -10.75 -13.12 -3.27
N GLU A 85 -11.09 -12.89 -2.00
CA GLU A 85 -12.19 -13.62 -1.34
C GLU A 85 -12.96 -12.76 -0.32
N LEU A 86 -13.68 -11.75 -0.80
CA LEU A 86 -14.69 -11.01 0.00
C LEU A 86 -15.98 -11.84 0.13
N VAL A 87 -15.90 -13.02 0.76
CA VAL A 87 -17.08 -13.84 1.08
C VAL A 87 -17.34 -13.79 2.59
N ASP A 88 -18.33 -12.97 2.97
CA ASP A 88 -19.22 -12.95 4.16
C ASP A 88 -18.67 -13.14 5.61
N GLY A 89 -17.41 -13.53 5.82
CA GLY A 89 -16.80 -13.74 7.14
C GLY A 89 -16.10 -12.51 7.74
N ALA A 90 -16.33 -11.31 7.17
CA ALA A 90 -15.46 -10.15 7.33
C ALA A 90 -15.32 -9.64 8.78
N GLN A 91 -16.34 -9.80 9.63
CA GLN A 91 -16.39 -9.10 10.92
C GLN A 91 -15.45 -9.71 11.98
N GLU A 92 -15.31 -11.04 11.99
CA GLU A 92 -14.48 -11.75 12.97
C GLU A 92 -13.00 -11.72 12.56
N GLN A 93 -12.73 -11.84 11.26
CA GLN A 93 -11.37 -11.68 10.72
C GLN A 93 -10.85 -10.24 10.85
N ARG A 94 -11.71 -9.22 10.70
CA ARG A 94 -11.36 -7.81 10.94
C ARG A 94 -10.85 -7.57 12.35
N SER A 95 -11.50 -8.15 13.36
CA SER A 95 -11.11 -7.97 14.77
C SER A 95 -9.78 -8.65 15.10
N GLU A 96 -9.54 -9.85 14.58
CA GLU A 96 -8.31 -10.60 14.86
C GLU A 96 -7.09 -9.98 14.17
N LEU A 97 -7.24 -9.50 12.93
CA LEU A 97 -6.16 -8.82 12.20
C LEU A 97 -5.77 -7.48 12.84
N SER A 98 -6.76 -6.72 13.32
CA SER A 98 -6.52 -5.49 14.08
C SER A 98 -5.65 -5.77 15.31
N ARG A 99 -5.92 -6.86 16.05
CA ARG A 99 -5.11 -7.26 17.21
C ARG A 99 -3.72 -7.72 16.83
N LYS A 100 -3.59 -8.50 15.74
CA LYS A 100 -2.31 -9.01 15.27
C LYS A 100 -1.37 -7.88 14.84
N LEU A 101 -1.89 -6.90 14.10
CA LEU A 101 -1.10 -5.75 13.67
C LEU A 101 -0.58 -4.93 14.85
N VAL A 102 -1.42 -4.69 15.87
CA VAL A 102 -1.00 -3.94 17.07
C VAL A 102 0.11 -4.69 17.83
N ARG A 103 0.07 -6.03 17.84
CA ARG A 103 1.15 -6.84 18.43
C ARG A 103 2.44 -6.79 17.60
N ASP A 104 2.34 -6.98 16.29
CA ASP A 104 3.51 -7.04 15.39
C ASP A 104 4.23 -5.68 15.28
N MET A 105 3.49 -4.58 15.46
CA MET A 105 4.03 -3.22 15.53
C MET A 105 4.62 -2.84 16.90
N GLY A 106 4.66 -3.77 17.87
CA GLY A 106 5.30 -3.58 19.17
C GLY A 106 4.56 -2.65 20.14
N TYR A 107 3.27 -2.38 19.92
CA TYR A 107 2.49 -1.44 20.74
C TYR A 107 1.75 -2.07 21.94
N LEU A 108 1.90 -3.38 22.20
CA LEU A 108 1.47 -4.00 23.45
C LEU A 108 2.63 -4.76 24.11
N THR A 109 2.88 -4.43 25.39
CA THR A 109 3.69 -5.20 26.34
C THR A 109 2.94 -6.42 26.85
#